data_AF-A0AB74IHC3-F1
#
_entry.id   AF-A0AB74IHC3-F1
#
_cell.length_a   1.000
_cell.length_b   1.000
_cell.length_c   1.000
_cell.angle_alpha   90.00
_cell.angle_beta   90.00
_cell.angle_gamma   90.00
#
_symmetry.space_group_name_H-M   'P 1'
#
loop_
_entity.id
_entity.type
_entity.pdbx_description
1 polymer ?
#
loop_
_entity_poly.entity_id
_entity_poly.type
_entity_poly.pdbx_seq_one_letter_code
_entity_poly.pdbx_strand_id
1 'polypeptide(L)'
;MASPDLSLFPATLLPTSASSSLPKPYTIRPLHRTDHAHGYLTCLSSLTWIGDISAAQFEQRFDWMKTKGKEWYYCIVIDDGEKIIGAATMILDRKL
;
A
#
# COMPACT_ATOMS: atom_id res chain seq x y z
N MET A 1 2.29 -23.52 7.30
CA MET A 1 1.47 -23.07 6.15
C MET A 1 1.80 -21.60 5.94
N ALA A 2 2.42 -21.23 4.82
CA ALA A 2 2.74 -19.83 4.57
C ALA A 2 1.43 -19.07 4.39
N SER A 3 1.20 -18.04 5.20
CA SER A 3 0.11 -17.09 4.98
C SER A 3 0.18 -16.59 3.54
N PRO A 4 -0.94 -16.52 2.80
CA PRO A 4 -0.93 -15.95 1.47
C PRO A 4 -0.33 -14.54 1.56
N ASP A 5 0.65 -14.24 0.72
CA ASP A 5 1.27 -12.92 0.71
C ASP A 5 0.21 -11.90 0.29
N LEU A 6 -0.27 -11.12 1.26
CA LEU A 6 -1.28 -10.07 1.06
C LEU A 6 -0.66 -8.75 0.58
N SER A 7 0.67 -8.67 0.54
CA SER A 7 1.42 -7.45 0.21
C SER A 7 1.45 -7.21 -1.29
N LEU A 8 1.47 -5.95 -1.72
CA LEU A 8 1.57 -5.62 -3.14
C LEU A 8 2.93 -6.06 -3.73
N PHE A 9 3.99 -5.95 -2.93
CA PHE A 9 5.35 -6.38 -3.27
C PHE A 9 6.08 -6.87 -2.00
N PRO A 10 7.21 -7.59 -2.12
CA PRO A 10 7.95 -8.09 -0.96
C PRO A 10 8.43 -6.95 -0.04
N ALA A 11 8.06 -7.01 1.24
CA ALA A 11 8.45 -5.99 2.22
C ALA A 11 9.97 -5.85 2.39
N THR A 12 10.75 -6.86 2.00
CA THR A 12 12.22 -6.83 1.98
C THR A 12 12.81 -5.77 1.05
N LEU A 13 12.01 -5.23 0.12
CA LEU A 13 12.44 -4.11 -0.74
C LEU A 13 12.40 -2.75 -0.02
N LEU A 14 11.74 -2.67 1.13
CA LEU A 14 11.79 -1.45 1.95
C LEU A 14 13.10 -1.40 2.74
N PRO A 15 13.82 -0.27 2.72
CA PRO A 15 15.04 -0.15 3.49
C PRO A 15 14.72 -0.16 4.99
N THR A 16 15.47 -0.95 5.77
CA THR A 16 15.29 -1.07 7.22
C THR A 16 15.39 0.29 7.93
N SER A 17 16.18 1.23 7.37
CA SER A 17 16.30 2.59 7.90
C SER A 17 14.97 3.35 7.90
N ALA A 18 14.07 3.10 6.95
CA ALA A 18 12.75 3.73 6.92
C ALA A 18 11.81 3.18 8.00
N SER A 19 11.95 1.89 8.35
CA SER A 19 11.18 1.30 9.46
C SER A 19 11.71 1.78 10.81
N SER A 20 13.03 1.86 10.98
CA SER A 20 13.67 2.26 12.24
C SER A 20 13.55 3.75 12.55
N SER A 21 13.29 4.61 11.55
CA SER A 21 13.15 6.05 11.75
C SER A 21 11.76 6.47 12.25
N LEU A 22 10.76 5.59 12.13
CA LEU A 22 9.41 5.89 12.58
C LEU A 22 9.26 5.65 14.09
N PRO A 23 8.71 6.62 14.84
CA PRO A 23 8.40 6.40 16.24
C PRO A 23 7.26 5.40 16.38
N LYS A 24 7.22 4.64 17.48
CA LYS A 24 6.06 3.81 17.80
C LYS A 24 4.81 4.69 18.03
N PRO A 25 3.60 4.24 17.63
CA PRO A 25 3.27 2.92 17.10
C PRO A 25 3.40 2.75 15.58
N TYR A 26 3.94 3.74 14.86
CA TYR A 26 3.88 3.77 13.40
C TYR A 26 4.75 2.69 12.75
N THR A 27 4.21 2.11 11.68
CA THR A 27 4.92 1.15 10.83
C THR A 27 4.80 1.54 9.37
N ILE A 28 5.86 1.33 8.60
CA ILE A 28 5.86 1.48 7.13
C ILE A 28 5.88 0.10 6.49
N ARG A 29 4.98 -0.12 5.54
CA ARG A 29 4.84 -1.42 4.86
C ARG A 29 4.28 -1.25 3.44
N PRO A 30 4.42 -2.27 2.56
CA PRO A 30 3.70 -2.29 1.30
C PRO A 30 2.18 -2.23 1.54
N LEU A 31 1.44 -1.68 0.57
CA LEU A 31 -0.02 -1.74 0.55
C LEU A 31 -0.48 -3.21 0.60
N HIS A 32 -1.48 -3.51 1.41
CA HIS A 32 -2.11 -4.81 1.48
C HIS A 32 -3.48 -4.83 0.80
N ARG A 33 -3.90 -6.01 0.34
CA ARG A 33 -5.21 -6.21 -0.28
C ARG A 33 -6.39 -5.87 0.64
N THR A 34 -6.20 -5.95 1.96
CA THR A 34 -7.23 -5.70 2.97
C THR A 34 -7.28 -4.25 3.46
N ASP A 35 -6.38 -3.39 2.98
CA ASP A 35 -6.22 -2.03 3.50
C ASP A 35 -7.36 -1.07 3.15
N HIS A 36 -8.28 -1.50 2.28
CA HIS A 36 -9.58 -0.82 2.12
C HIS A 36 -10.29 -0.69 3.47
N ALA A 37 -10.34 -1.78 4.26
CA ALA A 37 -10.98 -1.80 5.57
C ALA A 37 -10.18 -1.03 6.63
N HIS A 38 -8.89 -0.76 6.38
CA HIS A 38 -8.01 0.01 7.27
C HIS A 38 -7.93 1.49 6.90
N GLY A 39 -8.88 2.01 6.11
CA GLY A 39 -9.01 3.43 5.82
C GLY A 39 -8.04 3.96 4.75
N TYR A 40 -7.47 3.11 3.88
CA TYR A 40 -6.57 3.55 2.82
C TYR A 40 -7.17 4.65 1.94
N LEU A 41 -8.42 4.48 1.49
CA LEU A 41 -9.09 5.47 0.66
C LEU A 41 -9.34 6.76 1.45
N THR A 42 -9.77 6.65 2.71
CA THR A 42 -9.93 7.82 3.60
C THR A 42 -8.62 8.58 3.79
N CYS A 43 -7.48 7.89 3.86
CA CYS A 43 -6.18 8.56 3.88
C CYS A 43 -5.95 9.38 2.59
N LEU A 44 -6.24 8.81 1.42
CA LEU A 44 -6.06 9.48 0.12
C LEU A 44 -7.02 10.66 -0.10
N SER A 45 -8.19 10.68 0.56
CA SER A 45 -9.15 11.77 0.40
C SER A 45 -8.64 13.13 0.90
N SER A 46 -7.59 13.12 1.73
CA SER A 46 -6.89 14.34 2.18
C SER A 46 -6.09 15.03 1.07
N LEU A 47 -5.69 14.28 0.03
CA LEU A 47 -4.88 14.78 -1.08
C LEU A 47 -5.75 15.23 -2.26
N THR A 48 -6.78 14.45 -2.58
CA THR A 48 -7.68 14.73 -3.72
C THR A 48 -9.03 14.06 -3.54
N TRP A 49 -9.99 14.44 -4.39
CA TRP A 49 -11.27 13.74 -4.47
C TRP A 49 -11.09 12.32 -5.02
N ILE A 50 -11.64 11.34 -4.31
CA ILE A 50 -11.52 9.90 -4.61
C ILE A 50 -12.81 9.27 -5.17
N GLY A 51 -13.98 9.87 -4.88
CA GLY A 51 -15.28 9.28 -5.16
C GLY A 51 -15.61 8.06 -4.29
N ASP A 52 -16.68 7.35 -4.67
CA ASP A 52 -17.17 6.17 -3.95
C ASP A 52 -16.57 4.89 -4.56
N ILE A 53 -15.54 4.35 -3.92
CA ILE A 53 -14.87 3.11 -4.34
C ILE A 53 -15.21 1.99 -3.34
N SER A 54 -15.91 0.97 -3.81
CA SER A 54 -16.23 -0.23 -3.04
C SER A 54 -15.00 -1.08 -2.74
N ALA A 55 -15.09 -1.93 -1.71
CA ALA A 55 -14.04 -2.89 -1.37
C ALA A 55 -13.66 -3.79 -2.56
N ALA A 56 -14.67 -4.28 -3.30
CA ALA A 56 -14.46 -5.13 -4.47
C ALA A 56 -13.70 -4.41 -5.61
N GLN A 57 -13.99 -3.12 -5.84
CA GLN A 57 -13.26 -2.32 -6.84
C GLN A 57 -11.81 -2.07 -6.41
N PHE A 58 -11.58 -1.76 -5.13
CA PHE A 58 -10.23 -1.63 -4.58
C PHE A 58 -9.45 -2.93 -4.74
N GLU A 59 -10.04 -4.06 -4.35
CA GLU A 59 -9.44 -5.38 -4.46
C GLU A 59 -9.10 -5.75 -5.90
N GLN A 60 -10.02 -5.51 -6.84
CA GLN A 60 -9.78 -5.74 -8.26
C GLN A 60 -8.60 -4.89 -8.77
N ARG A 61 -8.52 -3.62 -8.35
CA ARG A 61 -7.39 -2.74 -8.70
C ARG A 61 -6.09 -3.22 -8.07
N PHE A 62 -6.13 -3.65 -6.82
CA PHE A 62 -5.00 -4.23 -6.12
C PHE A 62 -4.47 -5.47 -6.84
N ASP A 63 -5.35 -6.41 -7.19
CA ASP A 63 -5.01 -7.66 -7.86
C ASP A 63 -4.40 -7.38 -9.25
N TRP A 64 -4.92 -6.38 -9.97
CA TRP A 64 -4.31 -5.91 -11.21
C TRP A 64 -2.90 -5.34 -10.99
N MET A 65 -2.69 -4.50 -9.98
CA MET A 65 -1.36 -3.94 -9.67
C MET A 65 -0.37 -5.04 -9.28
N LYS A 66 -0.80 -6.03 -8.48
CA LYS A 66 0.04 -7.15 -8.04
C LYS A 66 0.43 -8.09 -9.18
N THR A 67 -0.41 -8.24 -10.19
CA THR A 67 -0.20 -9.20 -11.29
C THR A 67 0.31 -8.53 -12.56
N LYS A 68 -0.50 -7.65 -13.17
CA LYS A 68 -0.20 -6.97 -14.43
C LYS A 68 0.72 -5.77 -14.26
N GLY A 69 0.59 -5.06 -13.13
CA GLY A 69 1.45 -3.95 -12.74
C GLY A 69 2.70 -4.37 -11.95
N LYS A 70 3.00 -5.67 -11.88
CA LYS A 70 4.14 -6.18 -11.11
C LYS A 70 5.43 -5.53 -11.60
N GLU A 71 6.28 -5.13 -10.66
CA GLU A 71 7.54 -4.41 -10.89
C GLU A 71 7.39 -2.97 -11.42
N TRP A 72 6.17 -2.49 -11.65
CA TRP A 72 5.90 -1.10 -12.04
C TRP A 72 5.35 -0.30 -10.87
N TYR A 73 4.46 -0.89 -10.06
CA TYR A 73 3.81 -0.20 -8.94
C TYR A 73 4.38 -0.61 -7.58
N TYR A 74 4.84 0.39 -6.82
CA TYR A 74 5.30 0.24 -5.44
C TYR A 74 4.51 1.21 -4.56
N CYS A 75 3.36 0.75 -4.08
CA CYS A 75 2.52 1.49 -3.14
C CYS A 75 2.90 1.12 -1.71
N ILE A 76 3.21 2.12 -0.90
CA ILE A 76 3.52 1.99 0.53
C ILE A 76 2.50 2.74 1.36
N VAL A 77 2.36 2.30 2.61
CA VAL A 77 1.51 2.94 3.61
C VAL A 77 2.26 3.11 4.93
N ILE A 78 1.85 4.12 5.69
CA ILE A 78 2.18 4.28 7.11
C ILE A 78 0.91 3.95 7.90
N ASP A 79 1.04 2.98 8.80
CA ASP A 79 -0.03 2.45 9.64
C ASP A 79 0.28 2.79 11.10
N ASP A 80 -0.70 3.32 11.83
CA ASP A 80 -0.57 3.69 13.25
C ASP A 80 -0.96 2.57 14.23
N GLY A 81 -1.35 1.40 13.70
CA GLY A 81 -1.84 0.25 14.46
C GLY A 81 -3.37 0.11 14.43
N GLU A 82 -4.10 1.16 14.04
CA GLU A 82 -5.56 1.14 13.88
C GLU A 82 -5.97 1.41 12.42
N LYS A 83 -5.27 2.32 11.75
CA LYS A 83 -5.60 2.77 10.39
C LYS A 83 -4.37 3.26 9.63
N ILE A 84 -4.57 3.40 8.32
CA ILE A 84 -3.59 4.02 7.44
C ILE A 84 -3.69 5.55 7.57
N ILE A 85 -2.54 6.16 7.85
CA ILE A 85 -2.41 7.61 8.05
C ILE A 85 -1.51 8.29 7.02
N GLY A 86 -0.81 7.49 6.21
CA GLY A 86 0.03 7.99 5.12
C GLY A 86 0.09 6.98 3.99
N ALA A 87 0.17 7.47 2.76
CA ALA A 87 0.31 6.65 1.57
C ALA A 87 1.24 7.33 0.57
N ALA A 88 2.05 6.53 -0.13
CA ALA A 88 2.86 7.00 -1.24
C ALA A 88 2.93 5.92 -2.31
N THR A 89 3.11 6.33 -3.57
CA THR A 89 3.27 5.41 -4.69
C THR A 89 4.49 5.82 -5.50
N MET A 90 5.39 4.88 -5.72
CA MET A 90 6.45 5.00 -6.71
C MET A 90 6.07 4.15 -7.92
N ILE A 91 6.14 4.74 -9.11
CA ILE A 91 5.91 4.05 -10.37
C ILE A 91 7.23 4.02 -11.14
N LEU A 92 7.70 2.82 -11.49
CA LEU A 92 8.88 2.65 -12.32
C LEU A 92 8.48 2.72 -13.79
N ASP A 93 8.91 3.79 -14.44
CA ASP A 93 8.88 3.89 -15.89
C ASP A 93 10.17 3.31 -16.47
N ARG A 94 10.07 2.19 -17.19
CA ARG A 94 11.21 1.57 -17.86
C ARG A 94 11.40 2.21 -19.23
N LYS A 95 12.36 3.12 -19.32
CA LYS A 95 12.86 3.61 -20.61
C LYS A 95 13.72 2.53 -21.28
N LEU A 96 13.67 2.50 -22.62
CA LEU A 96 14.57 1.68 -23.44
C LEU A 96 16.02 2.08 -23.23
#